data_AF-A0A1H9Z825-F1
#
_entry.id   AF-A0A1H9Z825-F1
#
_cell.length_a   1.000
_cell.length_b   1.000
_cell.length_c   1.000
_cell.angle_alpha   90.00
_cell.angle_beta   90.00
_cell.angle_gamma   90.00
#
_symmetry.space_group_name_H-M   'P 1'
#
loop_
_entity.id
_entity.type
_entity.pdbx_description
1 polymer ?
#
loop_
_entity_poly.entity_id
_entity_poly.type
_entity_poly.pdbx_seq_one_letter_code
_entity_poly.pdbx_strand_id
1 'polypeptide(L)'
;MNIIITTAQRPNDNLLSKGLNYSKFLDLPFIPRDKIGNLSKDNTAYLVVTKEGLVCHYQGHKLFYHPSMAMLRIKGIVNGKEDIFTTICGDINGFSILDCTMGFGADSLVWSYLSGENGLVTSLEKNKSHNFRWFKRQL
;
A
#
# COMPACT_ATOMS: atom_id res chain seq x y z
N MET A 1 0.14 20.63 1.33
CA MET A 1 -0.65 19.65 0.55
C MET A 1 -1.76 19.12 1.43
N ASN A 2 -3.01 19.39 1.07
CA ASN A 2 -4.19 18.80 1.72
C ASN A 2 -4.41 17.39 1.16
N ILE A 3 -4.82 16.42 1.98
CA ILE A 3 -5.10 15.05 1.53
C ILE A 3 -6.50 14.66 1.97
N ILE A 4 -7.32 14.21 1.02
CA ILE A 4 -8.72 13.84 1.25
C ILE A 4 -8.93 12.42 0.73
N ILE A 5 -9.59 11.58 1.53
CA ILE A 5 -10.03 10.26 1.08
C ILE A 5 -11.43 10.37 0.49
N THR A 6 -11.65 9.70 -0.63
CA THR A 6 -12.95 9.61 -1.29
C THR A 6 -13.11 8.26 -1.99
N THR A 7 -14.18 8.08 -2.74
CA THR A 7 -14.48 6.85 -3.50
C THR A 7 -14.67 7.16 -4.99
N ALA A 8 -14.91 6.13 -5.81
CA ALA A 8 -15.38 6.31 -7.18
C ALA A 8 -16.79 6.97 -7.24
N GLN A 9 -17.20 7.52 -8.40
CA GLN A 9 -18.44 8.33 -8.54
C GLN A 9 -19.74 7.61 -8.14
N ARG A 10 -19.77 6.28 -8.15
CA ARG A 10 -20.92 5.47 -7.76
C ARG A 10 -20.43 4.29 -6.91
N PRO A 11 -20.07 4.56 -5.64
CA PRO A 11 -19.53 3.51 -4.79
C PRO A 11 -20.66 2.58 -4.34
N ASN A 12 -20.34 1.31 -4.11
CA ASN A 12 -21.19 0.42 -3.33
C ASN A 12 -20.83 0.52 -1.84
N ASP A 13 -21.61 -0.12 -0.97
CA ASP A 13 -21.42 -0.08 0.49
C ASP A 13 -20.04 -0.58 0.93
N ASN A 14 -19.48 -1.55 0.19
CA ASN A 14 -18.12 -2.05 0.44
C ASN A 14 -17.06 -0.97 0.20
N LEU A 15 -17.13 -0.24 -0.93
CA LEU A 15 -16.19 0.86 -1.21
C LEU A 15 -16.31 1.99 -0.18
N LEU A 16 -17.53 2.34 0.23
CA LEU A 16 -17.78 3.34 1.28
C LEU A 16 -17.15 2.90 2.61
N SER A 17 -17.39 1.66 3.01
CA SER A 17 -16.82 1.08 4.24
C SER A 17 -15.30 1.08 4.20
N LYS A 18 -14.68 0.71 3.07
CA LYS A 18 -13.22 0.79 2.88
C LYS A 18 -12.72 2.24 3.00
N GLY A 19 -13.40 3.20 2.38
CA GLY A 19 -13.03 4.62 2.47
C GLY A 19 -13.06 5.16 3.90
N LEU A 20 -14.10 4.82 4.66
CA LEU A 20 -14.20 5.18 6.07
C LEU A 20 -13.12 4.50 6.93
N ASN A 21 -12.79 3.24 6.63
CA ASN A 21 -11.72 2.53 7.33
C ASN A 21 -10.36 3.17 7.05
N TYR A 22 -10.05 3.53 5.80
CA TYR A 22 -8.82 4.26 5.48
C TYR A 22 -8.76 5.63 6.15
N SER A 23 -9.90 6.33 6.23
CA SER A 23 -9.98 7.63 6.92
C SER A 23 -9.63 7.53 8.40
N LYS A 24 -10.18 6.53 9.10
CA LYS A 24 -9.82 6.25 10.50
C LYS A 24 -8.37 5.82 10.65
N PHE A 25 -7.90 4.94 9.76
CA PHE A 25 -6.56 4.37 9.84
C PHE A 25 -5.45 5.40 9.58
N LEU A 26 -5.65 6.28 8.60
CA LEU A 26 -4.68 7.31 8.20
C LEU A 26 -4.88 8.64 8.92
N ASP A 27 -5.95 8.78 9.71
CA ASP A 27 -6.37 10.04 10.33
C ASP A 27 -6.52 11.18 9.29
N LEU A 28 -7.25 10.88 8.20
CA LEU A 28 -7.48 11.79 7.08
C LEU A 28 -8.98 12.00 6.85
N PRO A 29 -9.41 13.19 6.39
CA PRO A 29 -10.83 13.47 6.16
C PRO A 29 -11.39 12.61 5.00
N PHE A 30 -12.55 12.00 5.24
CA PHE A 30 -13.34 11.34 4.20
C PHE A 30 -14.41 12.30 3.66
N ILE A 31 -14.45 12.48 2.33
CA ILE A 31 -15.51 13.24 1.68
C ILE A 31 -16.17 12.36 0.59
N PRO A 32 -17.50 12.16 0.64
CA PRO A 32 -18.24 11.48 -0.42
C PRO A 32 -17.97 12.06 -1.81
N ARG A 33 -17.89 11.19 -2.83
CA ARG A 33 -17.40 11.56 -4.15
C ARG A 33 -18.30 12.56 -4.89
N ASP A 34 -19.59 12.54 -4.62
CA ASP A 34 -20.62 13.46 -5.11
C ASP A 34 -20.40 14.91 -4.64
N LYS A 35 -19.83 15.11 -3.45
CA LYS A 35 -19.46 16.42 -2.91
C LYS A 35 -18.14 16.95 -3.47
N ILE A 36 -17.40 16.12 -4.20
CA ILE A 36 -16.14 16.47 -4.84
C ILE A 36 -16.41 16.67 -6.32
N GLY A 37 -16.11 17.85 -6.85
CA GLY A 37 -16.15 18.10 -8.30
C GLY A 37 -14.98 17.41 -9.02
N ASN A 38 -14.16 18.21 -9.70
CA ASN A 38 -12.95 17.70 -10.36
C ASN A 38 -11.87 17.34 -9.34
N LEU A 39 -11.18 16.21 -9.56
CA LEU A 39 -10.08 15.70 -8.72
C LEU A 39 -8.74 16.40 -9.01
N SER A 40 -8.80 17.66 -9.46
CA SER A 40 -7.66 18.44 -9.91
C SER A 40 -7.62 19.82 -9.26
N LYS A 41 -8.25 19.99 -8.08
CA LYS A 41 -8.15 21.24 -7.33
C LYS A 41 -6.71 21.47 -6.86
N ASP A 42 -6.26 22.71 -6.92
CA ASP A 42 -4.90 23.08 -6.55
C ASP A 42 -4.59 22.70 -5.09
N ASN A 43 -3.39 22.14 -4.87
CA ASN A 43 -2.82 21.77 -3.57
C ASN A 43 -3.61 20.70 -2.77
N THR A 44 -4.54 19.98 -3.40
CA THR A 44 -5.28 18.85 -2.79
C THR A 44 -4.96 17.53 -3.49
N ALA A 45 -4.49 16.54 -2.74
CA ALA A 45 -4.37 15.16 -3.17
C ALA A 45 -5.63 14.39 -2.76
N TYR A 46 -6.26 13.71 -3.72
CA TYR A 46 -7.42 12.87 -3.48
C TYR A 46 -7.03 11.40 -3.49
N LEU A 47 -7.11 10.72 -2.35
CA LEU A 47 -6.98 9.27 -2.25
C LEU A 47 -8.34 8.63 -2.58
N VAL A 48 -8.49 8.21 -3.82
CA VAL A 48 -9.71 7.60 -4.33
C VAL A 48 -9.67 6.09 -4.11
N VAL A 49 -10.60 5.58 -3.32
CA VAL A 49 -10.81 4.14 -3.16
C VAL A 49 -11.60 3.62 -4.35
N THR A 50 -11.00 2.71 -5.11
CA THR A 50 -11.60 2.01 -6.24
C THR A 50 -11.80 0.52 -5.92
N LYS A 51 -12.31 -0.25 -6.88
CA LYS A 51 -12.42 -1.71 -6.74
C LYS A 51 -11.04 -2.38 -6.81
N GLU A 52 -10.14 -1.80 -7.60
CA GLU A 52 -8.79 -2.29 -7.89
C GLU A 52 -7.75 -1.84 -6.84
N GLY A 53 -8.07 -0.83 -6.04
CA GLY A 53 -7.21 -0.36 -4.96
C GLY A 53 -7.33 1.13 -4.68
N LEU A 54 -6.31 1.69 -4.05
CA LEU A 54 -6.21 3.12 -3.77
C LEU A 54 -5.51 3.83 -4.94
N VAL A 55 -6.10 4.90 -5.46
CA VAL A 55 -5.50 5.75 -6.50
C VAL A 55 -5.42 7.18 -5.98
N CYS A 56 -4.24 7.77 -5.98
CA CYS A 56 -4.04 9.17 -5.62
C CYS A 56 -4.17 10.05 -6.88
N HIS A 57 -5.04 11.06 -6.82
CA HIS A 57 -5.15 12.11 -7.82
C HIS A 57 -4.55 13.40 -7.27
N TYR A 58 -3.58 13.99 -7.97
CA TYR A 58 -2.94 15.24 -7.56
C TYR A 58 -2.53 16.05 -8.79
N GLN A 59 -2.97 17.31 -8.87
CA GLN A 59 -2.65 18.22 -9.98
C GLN A 59 -2.88 17.61 -11.39
N GLY A 60 -3.97 16.84 -11.54
CA GLY A 60 -4.30 16.18 -12.81
C GLY A 60 -3.56 14.86 -13.07
N HIS A 61 -2.55 14.52 -12.26
CA HIS A 61 -1.86 13.24 -12.32
C HIS A 61 -2.58 12.17 -11.50
N LYS A 62 -2.41 10.90 -11.92
CA LYS A 62 -2.86 9.72 -11.18
C LYS A 62 -1.65 8.91 -10.75
N LEU A 63 -1.61 8.55 -9.48
CA LEU A 63 -0.57 7.73 -8.87
C LEU A 63 -1.23 6.51 -8.22
N PHE A 64 -0.66 5.33 -8.43
CA PHE A 64 -1.11 4.08 -7.83
C PHE A 64 0.11 3.26 -7.38
N TYR A 65 -0.09 2.35 -6.44
CA TYR A 65 0.96 1.46 -5.99
C TYR A 65 1.32 0.44 -7.08
N HIS A 66 2.61 0.28 -7.36
CA HIS A 66 3.13 -0.77 -8.23
C HIS A 66 4.21 -1.55 -7.45
N PRO A 67 4.13 -2.89 -7.41
CA PRO A 67 5.05 -3.71 -6.60
C PRO A 67 6.50 -3.70 -7.12
N SER A 68 6.76 -3.06 -8.26
CA SER A 68 8.08 -2.96 -8.88
C SER A 68 8.69 -4.37 -9.07
N MET A 69 10.00 -4.51 -8.85
CA MET A 69 10.73 -5.76 -8.95
C MET A 69 10.33 -6.82 -7.92
N ALA A 70 9.58 -6.47 -6.87
CA ALA A 70 9.15 -7.43 -5.86
C ALA A 70 8.34 -8.58 -6.48
N MET A 71 7.49 -8.28 -7.46
CA MET A 71 6.69 -9.31 -8.13
C MET A 71 7.55 -10.27 -8.96
N LEU A 72 8.64 -9.78 -9.57
CA LEU A 72 9.58 -10.62 -10.29
C LEU A 72 10.39 -11.50 -9.33
N ARG A 73 10.82 -10.94 -8.18
CA ARG A 73 11.49 -11.69 -7.11
C ARG A 73 10.58 -12.80 -6.55
N ILE A 74 9.34 -12.47 -6.17
CA ILE A 74 8.35 -13.43 -5.67
C ILE A 74 8.06 -14.52 -6.70
N LYS A 75 7.85 -14.18 -7.97
CA LYS A 75 7.70 -15.18 -9.04
C LYS A 75 8.93 -16.08 -9.19
N GLY A 76 10.14 -15.54 -8.98
CA GLY A 76 11.36 -16.33 -8.93
C GLY A 76 11.30 -17.37 -7.81
N ILE A 77 11.00 -16.93 -6.58
CA ILE A 77 10.88 -17.77 -5.39
C ILE A 77 9.82 -18.87 -5.59
N VAL A 78 8.64 -18.53 -6.11
CA VAL A 78 7.57 -19.50 -6.42
C VAL A 78 8.06 -20.59 -7.38
N ASN A 79 8.92 -20.24 -8.33
CA ASN A 79 9.48 -21.17 -9.31
C ASN A 79 10.76 -21.87 -8.80
N GLY A 80 11.05 -21.81 -7.49
CA GLY A 80 12.20 -22.47 -6.88
C GLY A 80 13.54 -21.76 -7.08
N LYS A 81 13.54 -20.49 -7.53
CA LYS A 81 14.78 -19.69 -7.56
C LYS A 81 15.06 -19.13 -6.16
N GLU A 82 16.31 -19.14 -5.76
CA GLU A 82 16.73 -18.44 -4.55
C GLU A 82 16.59 -16.92 -4.71
N ASP A 83 16.18 -16.27 -3.63
CA ASP A 83 16.26 -14.83 -3.47
C ASP A 83 17.41 -14.48 -2.52
N ILE A 84 18.04 -13.32 -2.72
CA ILE A 84 19.18 -12.89 -1.89
C ILE A 84 18.86 -12.91 -0.39
N PHE A 85 17.61 -12.64 0.00
CA PHE A 85 17.17 -12.72 1.39
C PHE A 85 17.21 -14.15 1.93
N THR A 86 16.72 -15.13 1.17
CA THR A 86 16.80 -16.55 1.58
C THR A 86 18.22 -17.08 1.53
N THR A 87 19.05 -16.63 0.60
CA THR A 87 20.47 -17.03 0.53
C THR A 87 21.24 -16.55 1.76
N ILE A 88 20.95 -15.35 2.26
CA ILE A 88 21.64 -14.77 3.43
C ILE A 88 21.05 -15.27 4.75
N CYS A 89 19.72 -15.32 4.86
CA CYS A 89 19.04 -15.56 6.13
C CYS A 89 18.57 -17.02 6.32
N GLY A 90 18.60 -17.84 5.27
CA GLY A 90 17.99 -19.17 5.29
C GLY A 90 16.46 -19.14 5.23
N ASP A 91 15.83 -20.18 5.78
CA ASP A 91 14.38 -20.20 5.97
C ASP A 91 13.97 -19.24 7.08
N ILE A 92 13.13 -18.27 6.73
CA ILE A 92 12.65 -17.21 7.63
C ILE A 92 11.14 -17.30 7.87
N ASN A 93 10.51 -18.45 7.60
CA ASN A 93 9.10 -18.66 7.88
C ASN A 93 8.80 -18.38 9.37
N GLY A 94 7.76 -17.59 9.64
CA GLY A 94 7.35 -17.20 10.99
C GLY A 94 8.17 -16.06 11.61
N PHE A 95 9.17 -15.52 10.91
CA PHE A 95 10.01 -14.46 11.48
C PHE A 95 9.26 -13.13 11.59
N SER A 96 9.63 -12.36 12.61
CA SER A 96 9.28 -10.93 12.72
C SER A 96 10.41 -10.08 12.16
N ILE A 97 10.12 -9.26 11.15
CA ILE A 97 11.07 -8.49 10.37
C ILE A 97 10.76 -7.00 10.53
N LEU A 98 11.81 -6.20 10.75
CA LEU A 98 11.75 -4.74 10.77
C LEU A 98 12.51 -4.16 9.57
N ASP A 99 11.80 -3.63 8.60
CA ASP A 99 12.36 -2.88 7.47
C ASP A 99 12.43 -1.40 7.82
N CYS A 100 13.60 -0.91 8.20
CA CYS A 100 13.80 0.50 8.57
C CYS A 100 13.90 1.46 7.37
N THR A 101 13.82 0.95 6.14
CA THR A 101 14.06 1.69 4.90
C THR A 101 13.01 1.32 3.85
N MET A 102 11.73 1.33 4.25
CA MET A 102 10.64 0.82 3.44
C MET A 102 10.65 1.38 2.01
N GLY A 103 10.91 2.68 1.85
CA GLY A 103 10.79 3.36 0.57
C GLY A 103 9.39 3.15 -0.01
N PHE A 104 9.31 2.54 -1.20
CA PHE A 104 8.04 2.16 -1.82
C PHE A 104 7.53 0.77 -1.41
N GLY A 105 8.18 0.06 -0.48
CA GLY A 105 7.71 -1.22 0.07
C GLY A 105 7.96 -2.43 -0.84
N ALA A 106 8.82 -2.33 -1.85
CA ALA A 106 9.15 -3.46 -2.71
C ALA A 106 9.82 -4.60 -1.91
N ASP A 107 10.85 -4.28 -1.12
CA ASP A 107 11.55 -5.30 -0.31
C ASP A 107 10.70 -5.77 0.87
N SER A 108 9.95 -4.87 1.51
CA SER A 108 8.94 -5.23 2.51
C SER A 108 7.92 -6.26 1.99
N LEU A 109 7.49 -6.16 0.72
CA LEU A 109 6.59 -7.13 0.11
C LEU A 109 7.25 -8.49 -0.07
N VAL A 110 8.53 -8.54 -0.47
CA VAL A 110 9.29 -9.79 -0.56
C VAL A 110 9.48 -10.42 0.83
N TRP A 111 9.82 -9.63 1.85
CA TRP A 111 9.89 -10.09 3.24
C TRP A 111 8.56 -10.67 3.73
N SER A 112 7.44 -10.01 3.39
CA SER A 112 6.11 -10.47 3.78
C SER A 112 5.74 -11.78 3.09
N TYR A 113 6.25 -12.04 1.88
CA TYR A 113 6.07 -13.30 1.19
C TYR A 113 6.91 -14.40 1.84
N LEU A 114 8.21 -14.15 2.06
CA LEU A 114 9.15 -15.13 2.59
C LEU A 114 8.86 -15.54 4.05
N SER A 115 8.45 -14.60 4.89
CA SER A 115 8.12 -14.87 6.30
C SER A 115 6.81 -15.66 6.47
N GLY A 116 6.02 -15.83 5.40
CA GLY A 116 4.82 -16.67 5.41
C GLY A 116 3.68 -16.13 6.28
N GLU A 117 2.66 -16.96 6.48
CA GLU A 117 1.40 -16.56 7.16
C GLU A 117 1.58 -16.26 8.65
N ASN A 118 2.56 -16.92 9.27
CA ASN A 118 2.91 -16.74 10.67
C ASN A 118 3.96 -15.63 10.86
N GLY A 119 4.46 -15.06 9.76
CA GLY A 119 5.44 -13.98 9.77
C GLY A 119 4.80 -12.62 10.01
N LEU A 120 5.64 -11.67 10.42
CA LEU A 120 5.24 -10.27 10.59
C LEU A 120 6.29 -9.35 10.00
N VAL A 121 5.89 -8.45 9.10
CA VAL A 121 6.77 -7.39 8.59
C VAL A 121 6.26 -6.03 9.07
N THR A 122 7.10 -5.36 9.85
CA THR A 122 6.92 -3.95 10.18
C THR A 122 7.89 -3.14 9.35
N SER A 123 7.37 -2.18 8.60
CA SER A 123 8.18 -1.30 7.76
C SER A 123 8.06 0.14 8.23
N LEU A 124 9.20 0.85 8.25
CA LEU A 124 9.31 2.23 8.67
C LEU A 124 9.83 3.06 7.50
N GLU A 125 9.26 4.25 7.36
CA GLU A 125 9.74 5.26 6.43
C GLU A 125 9.66 6.61 7.12
N LYS A 126 10.78 7.33 7.15
CA LYS A 126 10.84 8.65 7.79
C LYS A 126 10.04 9.69 6.99
N ASN A 127 9.97 9.53 5.67
CA ASN A 127 9.24 10.44 4.82
C ASN A 127 7.73 10.31 5.04
N LYS A 128 7.09 11.40 5.51
CA LYS A 128 5.64 11.44 5.78
C LYS A 128 4.77 11.05 4.59
N SER A 129 5.27 11.21 3.36
CA SER A 129 4.57 10.82 2.12
C SER A 129 4.43 9.30 1.95
N HIS A 130 5.14 8.50 2.75
CA HIS A 130 5.23 7.04 2.63
C HIS A 130 5.07 6.33 3.99
N ASN A 131 4.44 6.96 4.98
CA ASN A 131 4.13 6.30 6.25
C ASN A 131 3.06 5.21 6.05
N PHE A 132 3.47 4.01 5.64
CA PHE A 132 2.66 2.81 5.73
C PHE A 132 3.11 2.01 6.95
N ARG A 133 2.21 1.92 7.92
CA ARG A 133 2.35 0.97 9.02
C ARG A 133 1.53 -0.25 8.63
N TRP A 134 2.15 -1.43 8.60
CA TRP A 134 1.54 -2.75 8.34
C TRP A 134 1.42 -3.18 6.86
N PHE A 135 2.24 -4.17 6.48
CA PHE A 135 1.93 -5.11 5.41
C PHE A 135 1.44 -6.42 6.05
N LYS A 136 0.14 -6.69 5.95
CA LYS A 136 -0.40 -8.04 6.12
C LYS A 136 -0.70 -8.57 4.73
N ARG A 137 -0.16 -9.75 4.42
CA ARG A 137 -0.25 -10.44 3.12
C ARG A 137 -1.62 -10.21 2.44
N GLN A 138 -1.61 -9.55 1.27
CA GLN A 138 -2.80 -9.37 0.41
C GLN A 138 -2.82 -10.33 -0.80
N LEU A 139 -1.97 -11.37 -0.77
CA LEU A 139 -1.87 -12.41 -1.79
C LEU A 139 -2.43 -13.73 -1.28
#